data_AF-A0A969BXM3-F1
#
_entry.id   AF-A0A969BXM3-F1
#
_cell.length_a   1.000
_cell.length_b   1.000
_cell.length_c   1.000
_cell.angle_alpha   90.00
_cell.angle_beta   90.00
_cell.angle_gamma   90.00
#
_symmetry.space_group_name_H-M   'P 1'
#
loop_
_entity.id
_entity.type
_entity.pdbx_description
1 polymer ?
#
loop_
_entity_poly.entity_id
_entity_poly.type
_entity_poly.pdbx_seq_one_letter_code
_entity_poly.pdbx_strand_id
1 'polypeptide(L)'
;MWMELAVIFGIYSVGSILFGQFETQTPRWKKLVKLVMFGGITVLIYATVGRPWSLLWLVLPMLAVAYIHAVWLPKHGINGWTAEPRDKYFALRGWKTS
;
A
#
# COMPACT_ATOMS: atom_id res chain seq x y z
N MET A 1 -2.53 5.66 -20.38
CA MET A 1 -3.36 6.08 -19.23
C MET A 1 -4.33 5.00 -18.75
N TRP A 2 -5.20 4.44 -19.61
CA TRP A 2 -6.18 3.43 -19.17
C TRP A 2 -5.52 2.18 -18.57
N MET A 3 -4.39 1.75 -19.13
CA MET A 3 -3.63 0.58 -18.66
C MET A 3 -3.04 0.84 -17.27
N GLU A 4 -2.43 2.00 -17.05
CA GLU A 4 -1.85 2.38 -15.76
C GLU A 4 -2.92 2.43 -14.66
N LEU A 5 -4.09 3.01 -14.96
CA LEU A 5 -5.22 3.00 -14.04
C LEU A 5 -5.73 1.58 -13.76
N ALA A 6 -5.87 0.73 -14.79
CA ALA A 6 -6.26 -0.67 -14.62
C ALA A 6 -5.27 -1.43 -13.73
N VAL A 7 -3.96 -1.20 -13.91
CA VAL A 7 -2.91 -1.77 -13.05
C VAL A 7 -3.03 -1.28 -11.62
N ILE A 8 -3.26 0.01 -11.38
CA ILE A 8 -3.49 0.56 -10.03
C ILE A 8 -4.68 -0.12 -9.36
N PHE A 9 -5.83 -0.17 -10.03
CA PHE A 9 -7.03 -0.79 -9.47
C PHE A 9 -6.83 -2.29 -9.23
N GLY A 10 -6.15 -3.00 -10.14
CA GLY A 10 -5.80 -4.40 -9.97
C GLY A 10 -4.91 -4.64 -8.75
N ILE A 11 -3.79 -3.91 -8.63
CA ILE A 11 -2.87 -3.99 -7.48
C ILE A 11 -3.60 -3.65 -6.19
N TYR A 12 -4.39 -2.57 -6.17
CA TYR A 12 -5.13 -2.16 -4.97
C TYR A 12 -6.14 -3.24 -4.55
N SER A 13 -6.85 -3.85 -5.51
CA SER A 13 -7.82 -4.91 -5.23
C SER A 13 -7.14 -6.15 -4.66
N VAL A 14 -6.11 -6.67 -5.33
CA VAL A 14 -5.33 -7.82 -4.86
C VAL A 14 -4.68 -7.53 -3.51
N GLY A 15 -4.06 -6.36 -3.35
CA GLY A 15 -3.43 -5.94 -2.11
C GLY A 15 -4.43 -5.84 -0.96
N SER A 16 -5.66 -5.37 -1.21
CA SER A 16 -6.70 -5.29 -0.18
C SER A 16 -7.15 -6.66 0.31
N ILE A 17 -7.14 -7.68 -0.55
CA ILE A 17 -7.47 -9.07 -0.23
C ILE A 17 -6.33 -9.70 0.59
N LEU A 18 -5.08 -9.60 0.10
CA LEU A 18 -3.92 -10.24 0.71
C LEU A 18 -3.49 -9.56 2.02
N PHE A 19 -3.57 -8.23 2.07
CA PHE A 19 -3.03 -7.41 3.16
C PHE A 19 -4.11 -6.67 3.95
N GLY A 20 -5.39 -7.04 3.81
CA GLY A 20 -6.49 -6.39 4.53
C GLY A 20 -6.31 -6.37 6.06
N GLN A 21 -5.64 -7.40 6.58
CA GLN A 21 -5.27 -7.53 7.99
C GLN A 21 -4.30 -6.45 8.51
N PHE A 22 -3.54 -5.79 7.64
CA PHE A 22 -2.67 -4.66 7.98
C PHE A 22 -3.43 -3.33 8.05
N GLU A 23 -4.70 -3.32 7.63
CA GLU A 23 -5.54 -2.12 7.57
C GLU A 23 -6.88 -2.30 8.32
N THR A 24 -6.93 -3.15 9.35
CA THR A 24 -8.16 -3.48 10.10
C THR A 24 -8.80 -2.28 10.78
N GLN A 25 -8.02 -1.43 11.45
CA GLN A 25 -8.53 -0.22 12.11
C GLN A 25 -8.43 1.05 11.23
N THR A 26 -7.97 0.93 9.98
CA THR A 26 -7.93 2.09 9.06
C THR A 26 -9.37 2.42 8.59
N PRO A 27 -9.87 3.66 8.80
CA PRO A 27 -11.18 4.06 8.30
C PRO A 27 -11.29 3.91 6.78
N ARG A 28 -12.43 3.40 6.29
CA ARG A 28 -12.66 3.13 4.86
C ARG A 28 -12.44 4.37 3.98
N TRP A 29 -12.84 5.56 4.45
CA TRP A 29 -12.66 6.81 3.71
C TRP A 29 -11.18 7.15 3.50
N LYS A 30 -10.29 6.85 4.46
CA LYS A 30 -8.84 7.06 4.29
C LYS A 30 -8.25 6.15 3.23
N LYS A 31 -8.78 4.93 3.11
CA LYS A 31 -8.37 3.98 2.05
C LYS A 31 -8.80 4.50 0.67
N LEU A 32 -10.03 4.99 0.55
CA LEU A 32 -10.53 5.60 -0.68
C LEU A 32 -9.72 6.85 -1.07
N VAL A 33 -9.45 7.74 -0.11
CA VAL A 33 -8.61 8.93 -0.33
C VAL A 33 -7.21 8.52 -0.80
N LYS A 34 -6.59 7.50 -0.19
CA LYS A 34 -5.30 6.96 -0.64
C LYS A 34 -5.35 6.50 -2.11
N LEU A 35 -6.39 5.76 -2.50
CA LEU A 35 -6.56 5.28 -3.87
C LEU A 35 -6.73 6.44 -4.87
N VAL A 36 -7.61 7.39 -4.57
CA VAL A 36 -7.87 8.56 -5.43
C VAL A 36 -6.62 9.43 -5.55
N MET A 37 -5.94 9.72 -4.44
CA MET A 37 -4.70 10.51 -4.47
C MET A 37 -3.60 9.80 -5.29
N PHE A 38 -3.41 8.49 -5.09
CA PHE A 38 -2.40 7.74 -5.82
C PHE A 38 -2.68 7.69 -7.33
N GLY A 39 -3.94 7.48 -7.71
CA GLY A 39 -4.38 7.56 -9.10
C GLY A 39 -4.19 8.96 -9.69
N GLY A 40 -4.60 10.01 -8.96
CA GLY A 40 -4.43 11.40 -9.38
C GLY A 40 -2.97 11.80 -9.58
N ILE A 41 -2.07 11.41 -8.68
CA ILE A 41 -0.62 11.62 -8.83
C ILE A 41 -0.10 10.87 -10.06
N THR A 42 -0.54 9.63 -10.28
CA THR A 42 -0.10 8.86 -11.46
C THR A 42 -0.54 9.55 -12.76
N VAL A 43 -1.78 10.04 -12.81
CA VAL A 43 -2.30 10.82 -13.96
C VAL A 43 -1.46 12.08 -14.17
N LEU A 44 -1.14 12.81 -13.09
CA LEU A 44 -0.34 14.03 -13.17
C LEU A 44 1.09 13.74 -13.68
N ILE A 45 1.75 12.71 -13.17
CA ILE A 45 3.09 12.31 -13.62
C ILE A 45 3.05 11.93 -15.10
N TYR A 46 2.09 11.10 -15.51
CA TYR A 46 1.94 10.72 -16.91
C TYR A 46 1.73 11.95 -17.80
N ALA A 47 0.86 12.88 -17.39
CA ALA A 47 0.52 14.07 -18.17
C ALA A 47 1.68 15.08 -18.28
N THR A 48 2.59 15.11 -17.31
CA THR A 48 3.67 16.12 -17.24
C THR A 48 5.00 15.62 -17.75
N VAL A 49 5.40 14.40 -17.36
CA VAL A 49 6.72 13.82 -17.68
C VAL A 49 6.62 12.53 -18.50
N GLY A 50 5.41 12.04 -18.76
CA GLY A 50 5.17 10.92 -19.66
C GLY A 50 5.16 9.55 -19.01
N ARG A 51 4.91 8.54 -19.86
CA ARG A 51 4.64 7.16 -19.44
C ARG A 51 5.78 6.48 -18.66
N PRO A 52 7.07 6.57 -19.04
CA PRO A 52 8.14 5.87 -18.32
C PRO A 52 8.20 6.23 -16.83
N TRP A 53 8.02 7.51 -16.51
CA TRP A 53 8.00 8.02 -15.15
C TRP A 53 6.76 7.58 -14.37
N SER A 54 5.59 7.53 -15.02
CA SER A 54 4.39 6.97 -14.39
C SER A 54 4.55 5.49 -14.06
N LEU A 55 5.22 4.70 -14.90
CA LEU A 55 5.49 3.29 -14.63
C LEU A 55 6.49 3.12 -13.49
N LEU A 56 7.56 3.93 -13.47
CA LEU A 56 8.50 3.96 -12.36
C LEU A 56 7.79 4.29 -11.03
N TRP A 57 6.89 5.27 -11.05
CA TRP A 57 6.05 5.63 -9.91
C TRP A 57 5.19 4.46 -9.40
N LEU A 58 4.72 3.57 -10.27
CA LEU A 58 3.98 2.37 -9.85
C LEU A 58 4.88 1.32 -9.20
N VAL A 59 6.12 1.18 -9.68
CA VAL A 59 7.07 0.16 -9.18
C VAL A 59 7.61 0.52 -7.80
N LEU A 60 7.90 1.81 -7.54
CA LEU A 60 8.53 2.24 -6.29
C LEU A 60 7.75 1.83 -5.01
N PRO A 61 6.43 2.05 -4.90
CA PRO A 61 5.64 1.57 -3.77
C PRO A 61 5.62 0.05 -3.64
N MET A 62 5.67 -0.71 -4.75
CA MET A 62 5.72 -2.17 -4.69
C MET A 62 7.01 -2.66 -4.05
N LEU A 63 8.14 -2.03 -4.38
CA LEU A 63 9.43 -2.30 -3.73
C LEU A 63 9.38 -1.94 -2.24
N ALA A 64 8.75 -0.81 -1.89
CA ALA A 64 8.58 -0.42 -0.49
C ALA A 64 7.71 -1.42 0.29
N VAL A 65 6.60 -1.88 -0.29
CA VAL A 65 5.75 -2.94 0.31
C VAL A 65 6.57 -4.22 0.47
N ALA A 66 7.28 -4.67 -0.56
CA ALA A 66 8.10 -5.87 -0.48
C ALA A 66 9.16 -5.76 0.63
N TYR A 67 9.87 -4.63 0.72
CA TYR A 67 10.85 -4.40 1.78
C TYR A 67 10.21 -4.36 3.18
N ILE A 68 9.07 -3.67 3.32
CA ILE A 68 8.38 -3.56 4.60
C ILE A 68 7.95 -4.94 5.10
N HIS A 69 7.35 -5.75 4.23
CA HIS A 69 6.83 -7.06 4.58
C HIS A 69 7.94 -8.11 4.73
N ALA A 70 8.95 -8.13 3.86
CA ALA A 70 9.99 -9.16 3.90
C ALA A 70 11.11 -8.85 4.91
N VAL A 71 11.36 -7.58 5.22
CA VAL A 71 12.54 -7.17 5.98
C VAL A 71 12.19 -6.34 7.21
N TRP A 72 11.48 -5.22 7.03
CA TRP A 72 11.30 -4.27 8.12
C TRP A 72 10.39 -4.81 9.22
N LEU A 73 9.22 -5.36 8.89
CA LEU A 73 8.31 -5.94 9.88
C LEU A 73 8.96 -7.12 10.63
N PRO A 74 9.59 -8.11 9.97
CA PRO A 74 10.32 -9.17 10.66
C PRO A 74 11.41 -8.66 11.60
N LYS A 75 12.16 -7.61 11.21
CA LYS A 75 13.15 -6.96 12.08
C LYS A 75 12.54 -6.35 13.35
N HIS A 76 11.25 -6.01 13.33
CA HIS A 76 10.51 -5.51 14.50
C HIS A 76 9.78 -6.64 15.25
N GLY A 77 10.04 -7.90 14.91
CA GLY A 77 9.40 -9.07 15.51
C GLY A 77 7.92 -9.21 15.14
N ILE A 78 7.53 -8.68 13.98
CA ILE A 78 6.18 -8.78 13.42
C ILE A 78 6.25 -9.60 12.12
N ASN A 79 5.42 -10.61 12.00
CA ASN A 79 5.29 -11.41 10.80
C ASN A 79 4.78 -10.53 9.65
N GLY A 80 5.60 -10.44 8.59
CA GLY A 80 5.28 -9.65 7.41
C GLY A 80 4.09 -10.13 6.59
N TRP A 81 3.60 -11.35 6.81
CA TRP A 81 2.42 -11.87 6.13
C TRP A 81 1.17 -11.78 7.00
N THR A 82 1.25 -12.16 8.28
CA THR A 82 0.07 -12.26 9.17
C THR A 82 -0.13 -11.04 10.09
N ALA A 83 0.86 -10.15 10.18
CA ALA A 83 0.91 -9.05 11.15
C ALA A 83 0.89 -9.50 12.62
N GLU A 84 1.32 -10.73 12.91
CA GLU A 84 1.44 -11.26 14.28
C GLU A 84 2.83 -11.04 14.86
N PRO A 85 2.99 -10.78 16.16
CA PRO A 85 1.92 -10.57 17.15
C PRO A 85 1.12 -9.28 16.93
N ARG A 86 -0.21 -9.36 17.06
CA ARG A 86 -1.14 -8.26 16.72
C ARG A 86 -0.98 -7.04 17.61
N ASP A 87 -0.68 -7.26 18.88
CA ASP A 87 -0.38 -6.24 19.88
C ASP A 87 0.82 -5.37 19.47
N LYS A 88 1.93 -5.99 19.06
CA LYS A 88 3.10 -5.26 18.55
C LYS A 88 2.78 -4.47 17.29
N TYR A 89 2.04 -5.09 16.36
CA TYR A 89 1.64 -4.40 15.13
C TYR A 89 0.71 -3.22 15.40
N PHE A 90 -0.24 -3.36 16.33
CA PHE A 90 -1.13 -2.26 16.70
C PHE A 90 -0.38 -1.14 17.41
N ALA A 91 0.54 -1.46 18.33
CA ALA A 91 1.42 -0.48 18.96
C ALA A 91 2.24 0.29 17.91
N LEU A 92 2.83 -0.41 16.93
CA LEU A 92 3.57 0.20 15.82
C LEU A 92 2.71 1.16 14.99
N ARG A 93 1.41 0.87 14.85
CA ARG A 93 0.44 1.68 14.11
C ARG A 93 -0.21 2.78 14.95
N GLY A 94 0.10 2.87 16.24
CA GLY A 94 -0.60 3.76 17.18
C GLY A 94 -2.08 3.41 17.35
N TRP A 95 -2.43 2.15 17.15
CA TRP A 95 -3.79 1.63 17.29
C TRP A 95 -4.03 1.09 18.69
N LYS A 96 -5.29 1.10 19.11
CA LYS A 96 -5.67 0.50 20.40
C LYS A 96 -5.62 -1.01 20.28
N THR A 97 -4.95 -1.66 21.22
CA THR A 97 -5.12 -3.08 21.49
C THR A 97 -6.46 -3.26 22.18
N SER A 98 -7.41 -3.89 21.49
CA SER A 98 -8.69 -4.34 22.06
C SER A 98 -8.48 -5.53 22.97
#